data_AF-A0A9P1R5V6-F1
#
_entry.id   AF-A0A9P1R5V6-F1
#
_cell.length_a   1.000
_cell.length_b   1.000
_cell.length_c   1.000
_cell.angle_alpha   90.00
_cell.angle_beta   90.00
_cell.angle_gamma   90.00
#
_symmetry.space_group_name_H-M   'P 1'
#
loop_
_entity.id
_entity.type
_entity.pdbx_description
1 polymer ?
#
loop_
_entity_poly.entity_id
_entity_poly.type
_entity_poly.pdbx_seq_one_letter_code
_entity_poly.pdbx_strand_id
1 'polypeptide(L)'
;MSAVTAAKRSRRAKKPQGICLHPRAKETWRRLPFVGKDHGRYSMWDVPLTGSFLTGLEAGKSIAHIYLKYVRDVDDWMASEVFRSMVRDLLAKAPLDEREETVKRGQFTGFMSEIFNWLKASAQFAGSSLDRVEDQALVDRVNHYLDAGVADAIDAEIERAST
;
A
#
# COMPACT_ATOMS: atom_id res chain seq x y z
N MET A 1 -55.31 -0.85 29.36
CA MET A 1 -54.02 -1.54 29.25
C MET A 1 -53.31 -1.02 28.00
N SER A 2 -52.48 0.02 28.13
CA SER A 2 -51.73 0.59 26.99
C SER A 2 -50.30 0.07 27.02
N ALA A 3 -49.94 -0.71 26.00
CA ALA A 3 -48.59 -1.20 25.81
C ALA A 3 -47.72 -0.08 25.20
N VAL A 4 -46.76 0.42 25.98
CA VAL A 4 -45.70 1.31 25.50
C VAL A 4 -44.72 0.45 24.69
N THR A 5 -44.71 0.63 23.37
CA THR A 5 -43.75 0.01 22.48
C THR A 5 -42.36 0.57 22.75
N ALA A 6 -41.46 -0.30 23.21
CA ALA A 6 -40.06 0.03 23.45
C ALA A 6 -39.38 0.42 22.13
N ALA A 7 -39.08 1.71 21.98
CA ALA A 7 -38.31 2.24 20.87
C ALA A 7 -36.93 1.56 20.84
N LYS A 8 -36.65 0.86 19.74
CA LYS A 8 -35.39 0.18 19.45
C LYS A 8 -34.27 1.22 19.42
N ARG A 9 -33.48 1.30 20.50
CA ARG A 9 -32.28 2.16 20.61
C ARG A 9 -31.39 1.89 19.39
N SER A 10 -31.25 2.89 18.53
CA SER A 10 -30.27 2.93 17.44
C SER A 10 -28.88 2.67 18.04
N ARG A 11 -28.21 1.59 17.59
CA ARG A 11 -26.81 1.32 17.93
C ARG A 11 -25.99 2.47 17.37
N ARG A 12 -25.46 3.32 18.25
CA ARG A 12 -24.50 4.38 17.92
C ARG A 12 -23.37 3.75 17.09
N ALA A 13 -23.27 4.13 15.82
CA ALA A 13 -22.20 3.65 14.95
C ALA A 13 -20.85 3.94 15.64
N LYS A 14 -20.00 2.90 15.78
CA LYS A 14 -18.64 3.08 16.30
C LYS A 14 -17.93 4.06 15.37
N LYS A 15 -17.31 5.11 15.93
CA LYS A 15 -16.44 5.99 15.15
C LYS A 15 -15.36 5.13 14.47
N PRO A 16 -15.01 5.40 13.20
CA PRO A 16 -13.87 4.76 12.56
C PRO A 16 -12.64 4.93 13.44
N GLN A 17 -12.01 3.83 13.82
CA GLN A 17 -10.80 3.85 14.62
C GLN A 17 -9.64 4.17 13.67
N GLY A 18 -8.90 5.24 13.95
CA GLY A 18 -7.71 5.60 13.16
C GLY A 18 -6.55 4.62 13.36
N ILE A 19 -5.49 4.80 12.58
CA ILE A 19 -4.24 4.04 12.72
C ILE A 19 -3.57 4.30 14.08
N CYS A 20 -2.88 3.31 14.64
CA CYS A 20 -2.28 3.38 15.97
C CYS A 20 -0.84 2.83 15.96
N LEU A 21 0.04 3.41 16.76
CA LEU A 21 1.41 2.88 16.91
C LEU A 21 1.41 1.50 17.59
N HIS A 22 2.32 0.63 17.15
CA HIS A 22 2.52 -0.70 17.73
C HIS A 22 3.93 -0.86 18.31
N PRO A 23 4.35 -0.04 19.30
CA PRO A 23 5.75 0.06 19.71
C PRO A 23 6.33 -1.23 20.32
N ARG A 24 5.46 -2.14 20.79
CA ARG A 24 5.84 -3.39 21.45
C ARG A 24 5.87 -4.61 20.51
N ALA A 25 5.61 -4.43 19.21
CA ALA A 25 5.67 -5.56 18.28
C ALA A 25 7.11 -6.08 18.14
N LYS A 26 7.27 -7.41 18.06
CA LYS A 26 8.56 -8.09 18.02
C LYS A 26 9.34 -7.69 16.76
N GLU A 27 8.73 -7.92 15.60
CA GLU A 27 9.29 -7.54 14.31
C GLU A 27 9.13 -6.02 14.05
N THR A 28 10.16 -5.38 13.50
CA THR A 28 10.20 -3.92 13.27
C THR A 28 9.09 -3.45 12.33
N TRP A 29 8.82 -4.17 11.23
CA TRP A 29 7.72 -3.86 10.31
C TRP A 29 6.33 -3.97 10.96
N ARG A 30 6.14 -4.83 11.97
CA ARG A 30 4.86 -4.89 12.72
C ARG A 30 4.62 -3.67 13.60
N ARG A 31 5.64 -2.83 13.81
CA ARG A 31 5.51 -1.58 14.58
C ARG A 31 4.88 -0.46 13.75
N LEU A 32 4.83 -0.62 12.43
CA LEU A 32 4.25 0.34 11.50
C LEU A 32 2.73 0.47 11.76
N PRO A 33 2.19 1.69 11.88
CA PRO A 33 0.83 1.91 12.34
C PRO A 33 -0.27 1.54 11.34
N PHE A 34 0.12 1.28 10.09
CA PHE A 34 -0.75 0.85 9.00
C PHE A 34 -0.66 -0.67 8.75
N VAL A 35 0.01 -1.41 9.64
CA VAL A 35 0.10 -2.87 9.55
C VAL A 35 -0.91 -3.47 10.53
N GLY A 36 -1.83 -4.27 10.02
CA GLY A 36 -2.93 -4.76 10.84
C GLY A 36 -3.80 -5.81 10.14
N LYS A 37 -5.12 -5.68 10.31
CA LYS A 37 -6.12 -6.60 9.78
C LYS A 37 -7.19 -5.86 8.99
N ASP A 38 -7.09 -5.92 7.68
CA ASP A 38 -8.12 -5.42 6.78
C ASP A 38 -9.17 -6.50 6.52
N HIS A 39 -10.42 -6.28 6.93
CA HIS A 39 -11.50 -7.28 6.87
C HIS A 39 -11.11 -8.67 7.43
N GLY A 40 -10.30 -8.68 8.49
CA GLY A 40 -9.85 -9.91 9.15
C GLY A 40 -8.65 -10.60 8.49
N ARG A 41 -8.20 -10.11 7.33
CA ARG A 41 -6.98 -10.57 6.66
C ARG A 41 -5.81 -9.67 7.02
N TYR A 42 -4.64 -10.28 7.18
CA TYR A 42 -3.41 -9.54 7.43
C TYR A 42 -3.13 -8.58 6.27
N SER A 43 -2.77 -7.33 6.57
CA SER A 43 -2.56 -6.27 5.58
C SER A 43 -1.44 -5.33 6.01
N MET A 44 -0.59 -4.96 5.05
CA MET A 44 0.37 -3.85 5.14
C MET A 44 -0.25 -2.49 4.79
N TRP A 45 -1.57 -2.45 4.58
CA TRP A 45 -2.36 -1.22 4.40
C TRP A 45 -3.70 -1.28 5.16
N ASP A 46 -3.63 -1.43 6.48
CA ASP A 46 -4.77 -1.33 7.39
C ASP A 46 -5.07 0.14 7.71
N VAL A 47 -5.47 0.89 6.69
CA VAL A 47 -5.80 2.32 6.77
C VAL A 47 -7.28 2.51 6.47
N PRO A 48 -8.06 3.18 7.34
CA PRO A 48 -9.47 3.43 7.08
C PRO A 48 -9.71 4.27 5.82
N LEU A 49 -10.72 3.92 5.02
CA LEU A 49 -11.13 4.68 3.83
C LEU A 49 -12.14 5.80 4.17
N THR A 50 -11.84 6.57 5.21
CA THR A 50 -12.73 7.63 5.69
C THR A 50 -12.25 9.02 5.30
N GLY A 51 -13.18 9.88 4.88
CA GLY A 51 -12.89 11.29 4.58
C GLY A 51 -13.25 11.66 3.15
N SER A 52 -12.34 12.38 2.49
CA SER A 52 -12.38 12.82 1.10
C SER A 52 -11.06 12.50 0.38
N PHE A 53 -10.98 12.80 -0.92
CA PHE A 53 -9.76 12.70 -1.69
C PHE A 53 -8.58 13.47 -1.05
N LEU A 54 -8.79 14.73 -0.66
CA LEU A 54 -7.74 15.59 -0.10
C LEU A 54 -7.23 15.09 1.25
N THR A 55 -8.13 14.63 2.13
CA THR A 55 -7.70 14.05 3.40
C THR A 55 -7.00 12.71 3.21
N GLY A 56 -7.44 11.93 2.21
CA GLY A 56 -6.74 10.71 1.79
C GLY A 56 -5.34 11.02 1.30
N LEU A 57 -5.18 12.06 0.48
CA LEU A 57 -3.90 12.52 -0.04
C LEU A 57 -2.92 12.89 1.07
N GLU A 58 -3.34 13.68 2.06
CA GLU A 58 -2.46 14.01 3.20
C GLU A 58 -2.15 12.79 4.09
N ALA A 59 -3.11 11.87 4.26
CA ALA A 59 -2.86 10.61 4.96
C ALA A 59 -1.82 9.75 4.21
N GLY A 60 -1.93 9.63 2.89
CA GLY A 60 -0.99 8.91 2.04
C GLY A 60 0.44 9.47 2.15
N LYS A 61 0.61 10.80 2.11
CA LYS A 61 1.91 11.46 2.32
C LYS A 61 2.50 11.12 3.69
N SER A 62 1.68 11.20 4.74
CA SER A 62 2.11 10.90 6.11
C SER A 62 2.55 9.44 6.26
N ILE A 63 1.83 8.51 5.63
CA ILE A 63 2.20 7.09 5.58
C ILE A 63 3.52 6.89 4.85
N ALA A 64 3.75 7.58 3.73
CA ALA A 64 5.02 7.53 3.01
C ALA A 64 6.19 8.01 3.89
N HIS A 65 6.03 9.10 4.65
CA HIS A 65 7.06 9.54 5.61
C HIS A 65 7.34 8.50 6.70
N ILE A 66 6.29 7.85 7.23
CA ILE A 66 6.47 6.77 8.21
C ILE A 66 7.23 5.60 7.60
N TYR A 67 6.90 5.20 6.37
CA TYR A 67 7.62 4.16 5.64
C TYR A 67 9.09 4.54 5.38
N LEU A 68 9.36 5.77 4.92
CA LEU A 68 10.73 6.22 4.66
C LEU A 68 11.58 6.29 5.94
N LYS A 69 10.98 6.66 7.08
CA LYS A 69 11.65 6.54 8.38
C LYS A 69 11.98 5.09 8.71
N TYR A 70 11.09 4.16 8.39
CA TYR A 70 11.33 2.73 8.56
C TYR A 70 12.46 2.22 7.66
N VAL A 71 12.50 2.61 6.38
CA VAL A 71 13.58 2.25 5.44
C VAL A 71 14.95 2.62 5.98
N ARG A 72 15.08 3.79 6.62
CA ARG A 72 16.33 4.25 7.20
C ARG A 72 16.86 3.35 8.32
N ASP A 73 15.97 2.62 8.99
CA ASP A 73 16.26 1.91 10.24
C ASP A 73 16.35 0.38 10.03
N VAL A 74 16.24 -0.15 8.80
CA VAL A 74 16.23 -1.60 8.49
C VAL A 74 17.08 -1.96 7.26
N ASP A 75 17.34 -3.27 7.07
CA ASP A 75 18.03 -3.79 5.88
C ASP A 75 17.22 -3.63 4.58
N ASP A 76 17.92 -3.40 3.46
CA ASP A 76 17.35 -3.11 2.15
C ASP A 76 16.32 -4.14 1.65
N TRP A 77 16.60 -5.44 1.84
CA TRP A 77 15.72 -6.50 1.37
C TRP A 77 14.36 -6.47 2.07
N MET A 78 14.35 -6.16 3.38
CA MET A 78 13.14 -6.09 4.18
C MET A 78 12.35 -4.82 3.85
N ALA A 79 13.04 -3.69 3.65
CA ALA A 79 12.42 -2.45 3.18
C ALA A 79 11.65 -2.67 1.86
N SER A 80 12.31 -3.31 0.89
CA SER A 80 11.71 -3.62 -0.42
C SER A 80 10.47 -4.51 -0.31
N GLU A 81 10.52 -5.57 0.49
CA GLU A 81 9.39 -6.49 0.67
C GLU A 81 8.19 -5.82 1.34
N VAL A 82 8.43 -4.96 2.34
CA VAL A 82 7.38 -4.16 2.98
C VAL A 82 6.74 -3.21 1.97
N PHE A 83 7.54 -2.50 1.16
CA PHE A 83 7.02 -1.60 0.13
C PHE A 83 6.11 -2.31 -0.87
N ARG A 84 6.59 -3.44 -1.42
CA ARG A 84 5.83 -4.24 -2.39
C ARG A 84 4.51 -4.70 -1.79
N SER A 85 4.51 -5.16 -0.53
CA SER A 85 3.30 -5.58 0.17
C SER A 85 2.35 -4.41 0.47
N MET A 86 2.86 -3.23 0.85
CA MET A 86 2.04 -2.02 1.04
C MET A 86 1.29 -1.64 -0.24
N VAL A 87 1.99 -1.58 -1.37
CA VAL A 87 1.38 -1.23 -2.67
C VAL A 87 0.35 -2.27 -3.09
N ARG A 88 0.69 -3.57 -2.98
CA ARG A 88 -0.24 -4.66 -3.27
C ARG A 88 -1.52 -4.55 -2.43
N ASP A 89 -1.38 -4.38 -1.13
CA ASP A 89 -2.52 -4.39 -0.21
C ASP A 89 -3.39 -3.14 -0.36
N LEU A 90 -2.79 -1.98 -0.64
CA LEU A 90 -3.52 -0.77 -1.01
C LEU A 90 -4.32 -0.98 -2.31
N LEU A 91 -3.71 -1.53 -3.37
CA LEU A 91 -4.41 -1.77 -4.63
C LEU A 91 -5.54 -2.78 -4.47
N ALA A 92 -5.32 -3.86 -3.71
CA ALA A 92 -6.29 -4.92 -3.44
C ALA A 92 -7.41 -4.51 -2.47
N LYS A 93 -7.25 -3.41 -1.73
CA LYS A 93 -8.25 -2.93 -0.78
C LYS A 93 -9.57 -2.66 -1.49
N ALA A 94 -10.66 -3.28 -1.03
CA ALA A 94 -11.98 -3.18 -1.63
C ALA A 94 -12.80 -2.07 -0.94
N PRO A 95 -13.07 -0.94 -1.61
CA PRO A 95 -13.96 0.08 -1.08
C PRO A 95 -15.42 -0.40 -1.10
N LEU A 96 -16.22 0.06 -0.14
CA LEU A 96 -17.64 -0.27 -0.03
C LEU A 96 -18.52 0.61 -0.93
N ASP A 97 -18.06 1.82 -1.24
CA ASP A 97 -18.79 2.79 -2.06
C ASP A 97 -17.83 3.73 -2.83
N GLU A 98 -18.39 4.60 -3.67
CA GLU A 98 -17.62 5.57 -4.48
C GLU A 98 -16.85 6.58 -3.62
N ARG A 99 -17.33 6.87 -2.41
CA ARG A 99 -16.66 7.78 -1.49
C ARG A 99 -15.39 7.13 -0.94
N GLU A 100 -15.46 5.88 -0.49
CA GLU A 100 -14.29 5.13 -0.05
C GLU A 100 -13.29 4.93 -1.18
N GLU A 101 -13.76 4.68 -2.41
CA GLU A 101 -12.90 4.61 -3.61
C GLU A 101 -12.18 5.94 -3.85
N THR A 102 -12.88 7.06 -3.67
CA THR A 102 -12.27 8.40 -3.76
C THR A 102 -11.22 8.64 -2.69
N VAL A 103 -11.45 8.18 -1.45
CA VAL A 103 -10.45 8.26 -0.38
C VAL A 103 -9.24 7.36 -0.69
N LYS A 104 -9.47 6.14 -1.19
CA LYS A 104 -8.43 5.18 -1.60
C LYS A 104 -7.53 5.79 -2.68
N ARG A 105 -8.12 6.41 -3.71
CA ARG A 105 -7.37 7.14 -4.74
C ARG A 105 -6.54 8.26 -4.13
N GLY A 106 -7.12 9.06 -3.23
CA GLY A 106 -6.39 10.10 -2.49
C GLY A 106 -5.18 9.52 -1.76
N GLN A 107 -5.38 8.47 -0.97
CA GLN A 107 -4.32 7.77 -0.23
C GLN A 107 -3.20 7.28 -1.14
N PHE A 108 -3.54 6.63 -2.25
CA PHE A 108 -2.56 6.18 -3.25
C PHE A 108 -1.78 7.34 -3.87
N THR A 109 -2.48 8.39 -4.33
CA THR A 109 -1.86 9.58 -4.91
C THR A 109 -0.90 10.25 -3.92
N GLY A 110 -1.32 10.44 -2.68
CA GLY A 110 -0.50 11.05 -1.64
C GLY A 110 0.75 10.25 -1.32
N PHE A 111 0.59 8.93 -1.17
CA PHE A 111 1.71 8.02 -0.90
C PHE A 111 2.73 8.05 -2.04
N MET A 112 2.28 7.85 -3.28
CA MET A 112 3.17 7.81 -4.44
C MET A 112 3.82 9.17 -4.75
N SER A 113 3.14 10.29 -4.48
CA SER A 113 3.71 11.62 -4.66
C SER A 113 4.92 11.84 -3.75
N GLU A 114 4.83 11.41 -2.49
CA GLU A 114 5.93 11.57 -1.55
C GLU A 114 7.06 10.58 -1.87
N ILE A 115 6.75 9.32 -2.19
CA ILE A 115 7.77 8.36 -2.65
C ILE A 115 8.50 8.89 -3.89
N PHE A 116 7.78 9.51 -4.84
CA PHE A 116 8.39 10.12 -6.02
C PHE A 116 9.35 11.24 -5.68
N ASN A 117 9.07 12.09 -4.69
CA ASN A 117 9.99 13.16 -4.30
C ASN A 117 11.36 12.60 -3.85
N TRP A 118 11.34 11.51 -3.09
CA TRP A 118 12.56 10.83 -2.65
C TRP A 118 13.24 10.07 -3.80
N LEU A 119 12.46 9.36 -4.62
CA LEU A 119 12.97 8.69 -5.82
C LEU A 119 13.65 9.66 -6.78
N LYS A 120 13.03 10.82 -7.03
CA LYS A 120 13.58 11.88 -7.87
C LYS A 120 14.92 12.36 -7.34
N ALA A 121 15.00 12.63 -6.03
CA ALA A 121 16.28 13.02 -5.41
C ALA A 121 17.34 11.92 -5.58
N SER A 122 17.00 10.66 -5.32
CA SER A 122 17.92 9.53 -5.52
C SER A 122 18.35 9.38 -6.98
N ALA A 123 17.44 9.50 -7.95
CA ALA A 123 17.77 9.42 -9.36
C ALA A 123 18.69 10.57 -9.81
N GLN A 124 18.45 11.79 -9.31
CA GLN A 124 19.25 12.97 -9.68
C GLN A 124 20.65 12.97 -9.04
N PHE A 125 20.78 12.51 -7.79
CA PHE A 125 22.02 12.66 -7.03
C PHE A 125 22.81 11.35 -6.82
N ALA A 126 22.18 10.20 -7.03
CA ALA A 126 22.80 8.87 -6.87
C ALA A 126 22.59 7.96 -8.11
N GLY A 127 22.10 8.50 -9.23
CA GLY A 127 21.68 7.74 -10.40
C GLY A 127 22.76 7.41 -11.43
N SER A 128 24.06 7.50 -11.11
CA SER A 128 25.13 7.27 -12.10
C SER A 128 25.13 5.87 -12.74
N SER A 129 24.45 4.90 -12.12
CA SER A 129 24.20 3.59 -12.73
C SER A 129 23.17 3.61 -13.85
N LEU A 130 22.27 4.61 -13.88
CA LEU A 130 21.25 4.78 -14.92
C LEU A 130 21.88 5.19 -16.25
N ASP A 131 22.95 5.99 -16.21
CA ASP A 131 23.68 6.47 -17.40
C ASP A 131 24.33 5.34 -18.21
N ARG A 132 24.44 4.14 -17.62
CA ARG A 132 25.05 2.95 -18.25
C ARG A 132 24.04 2.07 -18.97
N VAL A 133 22.75 2.39 -18.88
CA VAL A 133 21.68 1.59 -19.45
C VAL A 133 21.12 2.31 -20.66
N GLU A 134 21.28 1.72 -21.83
CA GLU A 134 20.74 2.25 -23.08
C GLU A 134 19.21 2.20 -23.10
N ASP A 135 18.58 3.29 -23.53
CA ASP A 135 17.11 3.41 -23.59
C ASP A 135 16.48 2.29 -24.42
N GLN A 136 17.08 1.96 -25.57
CA GLN A 136 16.59 0.89 -26.44
C GLN A 136 16.65 -0.48 -25.74
N ALA A 137 17.68 -0.73 -24.93
CA ALA A 137 17.79 -1.99 -24.19
C ALA A 137 16.70 -2.13 -23.11
N LEU A 138 16.24 -1.01 -22.53
CA LEU A 138 15.09 -1.00 -21.63
C LEU A 138 13.79 -1.29 -22.38
N VAL A 139 13.58 -0.69 -23.55
CA VAL A 139 12.40 -0.92 -24.40
C VAL A 139 12.33 -2.38 -24.84
N ASP A 140 13.44 -2.93 -25.33
CA ASP A 140 13.52 -4.32 -25.77
C ASP A 140 13.21 -5.29 -24.62
N ARG A 141 13.72 -4.99 -23.42
CA ARG A 141 13.41 -5.78 -22.22
C ARG A 141 11.93 -5.74 -21.85
N VAL A 142 11.29 -4.57 -21.92
CA VAL A 142 9.84 -4.45 -21.67
C VAL A 142 9.06 -5.27 -22.70
N ASN A 143 9.38 -5.13 -23.98
CA ASN A 143 8.71 -5.87 -25.05
C ASN A 143 8.86 -7.38 -24.89
N HIS A 144 10.05 -7.85 -24.48
CA HIS A 144 10.27 -9.26 -24.18
C HIS A 144 9.32 -9.79 -23.10
N TYR A 145 9.14 -9.06 -21.99
CA TYR A 145 8.28 -9.53 -20.90
C TYR A 145 6.77 -9.28 -21.12
N LEU A 146 6.41 -8.45 -22.10
CA LEU A 146 5.02 -8.29 -22.55
C LEU A 146 4.62 -9.28 -23.65
N ASP A 147 5.59 -10.02 -24.22
CA ASP A 147 5.32 -11.07 -25.20
C ASP A 147 4.52 -12.21 -24.56
N ALA A 148 3.40 -12.58 -25.18
CA ALA A 148 2.48 -13.59 -24.66
C ALA A 148 3.15 -14.97 -24.52
N GLY A 149 4.06 -15.33 -25.42
CA GLY A 149 4.78 -16.61 -25.34
C GLY A 149 5.75 -16.66 -24.16
N VAL A 150 6.29 -15.51 -23.74
CA VAL A 150 7.13 -15.41 -22.54
C VAL A 150 6.29 -15.50 -21.27
N ALA A 151 5.12 -14.85 -21.24
CA ALA A 151 4.18 -14.96 -20.12
C ALA A 151 3.74 -16.42 -19.89
N ASP A 152 3.29 -17.10 -20.95
CA ASP A 152 2.85 -18.50 -20.89
C ASP A 152 3.97 -19.44 -20.38
N ALA A 153 5.21 -19.20 -20.79
CA ALA A 153 6.36 -19.99 -20.37
C ALA A 153 6.68 -19.82 -18.88
N ILE A 154 6.55 -18.59 -18.36
CA ILE A 154 6.74 -18.28 -16.93
C ILE A 154 5.65 -18.97 -16.10
N ASP A 155 4.39 -18.85 -16.51
CA ASP A 155 3.26 -19.44 -15.80
C ASP A 155 3.38 -20.97 -15.75
N ALA A 156 3.74 -21.60 -16.87
CA ALA A 156 3.97 -23.05 -16.93
C ALA A 156 5.10 -23.51 -15.98
N GLU A 157 6.14 -22.70 -15.79
CA GLU A 157 7.24 -23.03 -14.88
C GLU A 157 6.83 -22.87 -13.41
N ILE A 158 6.03 -21.85 -13.08
CA ILE A 158 5.46 -21.67 -11.75
C ILE A 158 4.55 -22.84 -11.39
N GLU A 159 3.72 -23.30 -12.33
CA GLU A 159 2.86 -24.48 -12.14
C GLU A 159 3.69 -25.73 -11.87
N ARG A 160 4.75 -25.98 -12.65
CA ARG A 160 5.66 -27.13 -12.42
C ARG A 160 6.36 -27.08 -11.07
N ALA A 161 6.79 -25.90 -10.63
CA ALA A 161 7.45 -25.73 -9.33
C ALA A 161 6.49 -25.87 -8.14
N SER A 162 5.18 -25.83 -8.39
CA SER A 162 4.12 -25.91 -7.38
C SER A 162 3.51 -27.32 -7.23
N THR A 163 3.84 -28.25 -8.13
CA THR A 163 3.49 -29.69 -8.09
C THR A 163 4.61 -30.55 -7.53
#